data_AF-A0AAD9JU87-F1
#
_entry.id   AF-A0AAD9JU87-F1
#
_cell.length_a   1.000
_cell.length_b   1.000
_cell.length_c   1.000
_cell.angle_alpha   90.00
_cell.angle_beta   90.00
_cell.angle_gamma   90.00
#
_symmetry.space_group_name_H-M   'P 1'
#
loop_
_entity.id
_entity.type
_entity.pdbx_description
1 polymer ?
#
loop_
_entity_poly.entity_id
_entity_poly.type
_entity_poly.pdbx_seq_one_letter_code
_entity_poly.pdbx_strand_id
1 'polypeptide(L)'
;MVNVILSLSLLLSVACVTHGQSTAGDNSGCVYSFKVRTSDCAQTPGPSVDDQIWKSSVIALQEQVRQLTSDMRVMREHNNKLVSDVSSLQTKLARVTTDSDSRHSSTGGAVYIRWGRTTCPGNGTTLVYAGVAGGTDHHRTGGGSNYLCLPRDPEWGAIPSSPFQDPSGSLLYGAEYHVYSSRYFSAENAHSLHDNDVPCAVCLSAGRSTTLMVPAKVSCPDGWRKEYAGYLMAERDSHPSSKAYVCMDNAPEVVEGGAANRNGALFYHVEAKCGSLPCPNYRDGWDITCVVCSK
;
A
#
# COMPACT_ATOMS: atom_id res chain seq x y z
N MET A 1 -13.18 18.59 26.67
CA MET A 1 -13.75 19.17 27.92
C MET A 1 -12.73 20.03 28.65
N VAL A 2 -12.12 21.00 27.96
CA VAL A 2 -11.21 22.00 28.58
C VAL A 2 -11.54 23.43 28.09
N ASN A 3 -12.22 23.57 26.94
CA ASN A 3 -12.62 24.88 26.38
C ASN A 3 -14.01 25.41 26.81
N VAL A 4 -14.75 24.70 27.66
CA VAL A 4 -16.06 25.19 28.19
C VAL A 4 -15.90 25.83 29.59
N ILE A 5 -14.75 25.63 30.24
CA ILE A 5 -14.47 26.20 31.57
C ILE A 5 -13.87 27.62 31.46
N LEU A 6 -13.27 27.98 30.33
CA LEU A 6 -12.67 29.31 30.13
C LEU A 6 -13.66 30.44 29.78
N SER A 7 -14.87 30.11 29.32
CA SER A 7 -15.90 31.11 28.96
C SER A 7 -16.85 31.48 30.10
N LEU A 8 -16.88 30.71 31.21
CA LEU A 8 -17.55 31.14 32.45
C LEU A 8 -16.68 32.05 33.33
N SER A 9 -15.37 32.12 33.06
CA SER A 9 -14.41 32.94 33.82
C SER A 9 -14.38 34.41 33.42
N LEU A 10 -15.04 34.80 32.31
CA LEU A 10 -15.09 36.19 31.82
C LEU A 10 -16.31 36.98 32.34
N LEU A 11 -17.13 36.40 33.21
CA LEU A 11 -18.31 37.05 33.83
C LEU A 11 -18.16 37.30 35.33
N LEU A 12 -16.96 37.12 35.89
CA LEU A 12 -16.59 37.52 37.25
C LEU A 12 -15.46 38.56 37.23
N SER A 13 -15.65 39.62 36.45
CA SER A 13 -14.73 40.76 36.40
C SER A 13 -15.19 41.93 37.27
N VAL A 14 -15.69 41.68 38.49
CA VAL A 14 -15.71 42.66 39.59
C VAL A 14 -15.62 41.90 40.93
N ALA A 15 -14.45 41.35 41.22
CA ALA A 15 -14.12 40.90 42.56
C ALA A 15 -12.62 41.11 42.81
N CYS A 16 -12.28 42.08 43.66
CA CYS A 16 -10.94 42.28 44.17
C CYS A 16 -10.47 40.99 44.87
N VAL A 17 -9.50 40.29 44.30
CA VAL A 17 -8.80 39.19 44.97
C VAL A 17 -7.41 39.70 45.34
N THR A 18 -7.20 40.03 46.61
CA THR A 18 -5.87 40.27 47.19
C THR A 18 -5.10 38.94 47.23
N HIS A 19 -3.88 38.91 46.68
CA HIS A 19 -3.01 37.74 46.61
C HIS A 19 -2.67 37.19 48.01
N GLY A 20 -2.98 35.91 48.26
CA GLY A 20 -2.44 35.13 49.37
C GLY A 20 -1.39 34.15 48.84
N GLN A 21 -0.18 34.22 49.39
CA GLN A 21 1.00 33.46 48.96
C GLN A 21 0.87 31.93 49.16
N SER A 22 1.50 31.19 48.25
CA SER A 22 1.63 29.72 48.21
C SER A 22 2.87 29.25 48.97
N THR A 23 2.77 28.18 49.75
CA THR A 23 3.93 27.36 50.17
C THR A 23 3.65 25.87 49.90
N ALA A 24 4.68 25.20 49.38
CA ALA A 24 4.67 23.91 48.71
C ALA A 24 4.46 22.67 49.61
N GLY A 25 3.94 21.59 49.01
CA GLY A 25 3.95 20.23 49.59
C GLY A 25 3.14 19.22 48.77
N ASP A 26 3.86 18.31 48.12
CA ASP A 26 3.51 17.02 47.49
C ASP A 26 2.06 16.61 47.16
N ASN A 27 1.85 16.38 45.85
CA ASN A 27 1.11 15.29 45.21
C ASN A 27 -0.20 14.79 45.86
N SER A 28 -1.24 15.61 45.87
CA SER A 28 -2.66 15.20 45.78
C SER A 28 -3.53 16.44 45.51
N GLY A 29 -4.64 16.26 44.79
CA GLY A 29 -5.37 17.33 44.08
C GLY A 29 -5.64 18.64 44.85
N CYS A 30 -5.39 19.78 44.20
CA CYS A 30 -5.71 21.10 44.71
C CYS A 30 -7.23 21.28 44.88
N VAL A 31 -7.70 21.32 46.12
CA VAL A 31 -9.06 21.76 46.47
C VAL A 31 -9.00 23.25 46.80
N TYR A 32 -9.53 24.11 45.93
CA TYR A 32 -9.67 25.54 46.20
C TYR A 32 -10.96 25.81 46.99
N SER A 33 -10.83 26.29 48.23
CA SER A 33 -11.95 26.79 49.03
C SER A 33 -12.03 28.32 48.90
N PHE A 34 -13.05 28.84 48.23
CA PHE A 34 -13.32 30.29 48.16
C PHE A 34 -14.36 30.69 49.22
N LYS A 35 -13.99 31.61 50.12
CA LYS A 35 -14.89 32.25 51.08
C LYS A 35 -15.24 33.64 50.56
N VAL A 36 -16.49 33.85 50.13
CA VAL A 36 -16.97 35.17 49.70
C VAL A 36 -17.68 35.84 50.88
N ARG A 37 -17.19 37.00 51.35
CA ARG A 37 -17.95 37.90 52.22
C ARG A 37 -18.54 39.01 51.36
N THR A 38 -19.85 39.17 51.43
CA THR A 38 -20.59 40.25 50.77
C THR A 38 -20.81 41.38 51.76
N SER A 39 -20.05 42.47 51.63
CA SER A 39 -20.45 43.77 52.16
C SER A 39 -19.89 44.87 51.26
N ASP A 40 -20.84 45.60 50.66
CA ASP A 40 -20.70 46.96 50.10
C ASP A 40 -20.05 47.12 48.72
N CYS A 41 -20.88 46.99 47.67
CA CYS A 41 -20.66 47.68 46.40
C CYS A 41 -21.93 48.48 46.02
N ALA A 42 -21.82 49.81 46.10
CA ALA A 42 -22.85 50.76 45.71
C ALA A 42 -23.09 50.75 44.19
N GLN A 43 -24.37 50.86 43.82
CA GLN A 43 -24.85 50.88 42.44
C GLN A 43 -24.52 52.21 41.76
N THR A 44 -23.90 52.15 40.57
CA THR A 44 -24.04 53.19 39.54
C THR A 44 -24.65 52.56 38.29
N PRO A 45 -25.65 53.19 37.65
CA PRO A 45 -26.32 52.59 36.50
C PRO A 45 -25.54 52.86 35.21
N GLY A 46 -25.02 51.81 34.59
CA GLY A 46 -24.56 51.81 33.20
C GLY A 46 -25.73 51.69 32.21
N PRO A 47 -25.50 51.96 30.91
CA PRO A 47 -26.57 52.19 29.93
C PRO A 47 -27.44 50.94 29.72
N SER A 48 -28.75 51.17 29.56
CA SER A 48 -29.76 50.14 29.32
C SER A 48 -29.54 49.48 27.96
N VAL A 49 -28.74 48.41 27.94
CA VAL A 49 -28.88 47.36 26.93
C VAL A 49 -30.28 46.79 27.14
N ASP A 50 -31.09 46.77 26.08
CA ASP A 50 -32.47 46.30 26.11
C ASP A 50 -32.52 44.90 26.75
N ASP A 51 -33.01 44.86 28.00
CA ASP A 51 -33.01 43.68 28.88
C ASP A 51 -33.76 42.51 28.22
N GLN A 52 -34.71 42.80 27.31
CA GLN A 52 -35.39 41.79 26.50
C GLN A 52 -34.48 41.16 25.43
N ILE A 53 -33.65 41.95 24.75
CA ILE A 53 -32.72 41.46 23.73
C ILE A 53 -31.65 40.58 24.37
N TRP A 54 -31.13 40.98 25.54
CA TRP A 54 -30.16 40.17 26.28
C TRP A 54 -30.77 38.84 26.76
N LYS A 55 -31.98 38.88 27.34
CA LYS A 55 -32.69 37.65 27.78
C LYS A 55 -32.95 36.70 26.62
N SER A 56 -33.40 37.20 25.46
CA SER A 56 -33.64 36.37 24.28
C SER A 56 -32.35 35.71 23.74
N SER A 57 -31.24 36.45 23.75
CA SER A 57 -29.92 35.94 23.33
C SER A 57 -29.39 34.86 24.29
N VAL A 58 -29.59 35.03 25.60
CA VAL A 58 -29.21 34.04 26.62
C VAL A 58 -30.01 32.75 26.46
N ILE A 59 -31.32 32.83 26.21
CA ILE A 59 -32.16 31.65 25.98
C ILE A 59 -31.73 30.91 24.71
N ALA A 60 -31.43 31.63 23.63
CA ALA A 60 -30.93 31.03 22.38
C ALA A 60 -29.59 30.30 22.59
N LEU A 61 -28.66 30.90 23.34
CA LEU A 61 -27.38 30.29 23.70
C LEU A 61 -27.57 29.06 24.59
N GLN A 62 -28.49 29.10 25.56
CA GLN A 62 -28.80 27.94 26.41
C GLN A 62 -29.32 26.76 25.58
N GLU A 63 -30.13 27.02 24.56
CA GLU A 63 -30.64 25.98 23.68
C GLU A 63 -29.54 25.39 22.78
N GLN A 64 -28.66 26.24 22.23
CA GLN A 64 -27.48 25.77 21.49
C GLN A 64 -26.57 24.90 22.36
N VAL A 65 -26.34 25.28 23.63
CA VAL A 65 -25.54 24.48 24.58
C VAL A 65 -26.20 23.14 24.88
N ARG A 66 -27.52 23.09 25.03
CA ARG A 66 -28.25 21.82 25.20
C ARG A 66 -28.11 20.92 24.00
N GLN A 67 -28.27 21.47 22.79
CA GLN A 67 -28.12 20.72 21.55
C GLN A 67 -26.71 20.16 21.42
N LEU A 68 -25.69 20.99 21.61
CA LEU A 68 -24.28 20.58 21.55
C LEU A 68 -23.95 19.50 22.60
N THR A 69 -24.57 19.58 23.78
CA THR A 69 -24.41 18.58 24.84
C THR A 69 -25.04 17.24 24.45
N SER A 70 -26.20 17.26 23.80
CA SER A 70 -26.85 16.08 23.25
C SER A 70 -26.01 15.43 22.14
N ASP A 71 -25.49 16.23 21.20
CA ASP A 71 -24.67 15.75 20.09
C ASP A 71 -23.36 15.13 20.58
N MET A 72 -22.72 15.74 21.59
CA MET A 72 -21.54 15.15 22.25
C MET A 72 -21.85 13.80 22.91
N ARG A 73 -23.06 13.59 23.44
CA ARG A 73 -23.48 12.31 24.03
C ARG A 73 -23.56 11.23 22.95
N VAL A 74 -24.22 11.52 21.83
CA VAL A 74 -24.33 10.59 20.69
C VAL A 74 -22.95 10.26 20.12
N MET A 75 -22.08 11.27 19.98
CA MET A 75 -20.71 11.07 19.50
C MET A 75 -19.90 10.16 20.43
N ARG A 76 -20.09 10.29 21.76
CA ARG A 76 -19.45 9.40 22.74
C ARG A 76 -19.94 7.96 22.59
N GLU A 77 -21.23 7.75 22.36
CA GLU A 77 -21.78 6.40 22.14
C GLU A 77 -21.21 5.75 20.88
N HIS A 78 -21.11 6.49 19.78
CA HIS A 78 -20.44 6.01 18.57
C HIS A 78 -18.97 5.68 18.82
N ASN A 79 -18.25 6.52 19.56
CA ASN A 79 -16.85 6.26 19.90
C ASN A 79 -16.71 4.98 20.74
N ASN A 80 -17.57 4.77 21.73
CA ASN A 80 -17.57 3.54 22.52
C ASN A 80 -17.83 2.29 21.65
N LYS A 81 -18.73 2.40 20.66
CA LYS A 81 -18.99 1.31 19.71
C LYS A 81 -17.76 1.03 18.83
N LEU A 82 -17.14 2.07 18.28
CA LEU A 82 -15.90 1.97 17.50
C LEU A 82 -14.77 1.31 18.31
N VAL A 83 -14.59 1.73 19.56
CA VAL A 83 -13.59 1.13 20.46
C VAL A 83 -13.88 -0.36 20.68
N SER A 84 -15.15 -0.75 20.88
CA SER A 84 -15.53 -2.16 21.02
C SER A 84 -15.27 -2.96 19.75
N ASP A 85 -15.57 -2.40 18.59
CA ASP A 85 -15.34 -3.05 17.30
C ASP A 85 -13.84 -3.25 17.06
N VAL A 86 -13.01 -2.25 17.40
CA VAL A 86 -11.54 -2.35 17.34
C VAL A 86 -11.03 -3.45 18.28
N SER A 87 -11.50 -3.52 19.52
CA SER A 87 -11.09 -4.60 20.44
C SER A 87 -11.51 -5.99 19.96
N SER A 88 -12.67 -6.10 19.31
CA SER A 88 -13.11 -7.36 18.67
C SER A 88 -12.19 -7.75 17.52
N LEU A 89 -11.82 -6.79 16.67
CA LEU A 89 -10.87 -7.00 15.57
C LEU A 89 -9.48 -7.39 16.08
N GLN A 90 -8.99 -6.73 17.13
CA GLN A 90 -7.72 -7.08 17.78
C GLN A 90 -7.75 -8.51 18.33
N THR A 91 -8.85 -8.93 18.96
CA THR A 91 -9.00 -10.29 19.48
C THR A 91 -9.06 -11.33 18.35
N LYS A 92 -9.76 -11.01 17.24
CA LYS A 92 -9.77 -11.86 16.04
C LYS A 92 -8.39 -11.96 15.41
N LEU A 93 -7.65 -10.86 15.31
CA LEU A 93 -6.28 -10.83 14.79
C LEU A 93 -5.33 -11.67 15.66
N ALA A 94 -5.43 -11.56 16.99
CA ALA A 94 -4.64 -12.36 17.92
C ALA A 94 -4.87 -13.87 17.76
N ARG A 95 -6.11 -14.29 17.51
CA ARG A 95 -6.45 -15.70 17.23
C ARG A 95 -5.87 -16.17 15.89
N VAL A 96 -5.88 -15.31 14.87
CA VAL A 96 -5.26 -15.60 13.57
C VAL A 96 -3.74 -15.72 13.70
N THR A 97 -3.09 -14.89 14.51
CA THR A 97 -1.63 -14.97 14.74
C THR A 97 -1.23 -16.22 15.53
N THR A 98 -2.02 -16.66 16.50
CA THR A 98 -1.71 -17.89 17.27
C THR A 98 -1.94 -19.18 16.47
N ASP A 99 -2.90 -19.17 15.53
CA ASP A 99 -3.12 -20.32 14.62
C ASP A 99 -2.06 -20.37 13.50
N SER A 100 -1.42 -19.23 13.21
CA SER A 100 -0.26 -19.12 12.32
C SER A 100 1.02 -19.72 12.94
N ASP A 101 1.28 -19.45 14.22
CA ASP A 101 2.52 -19.92 14.89
C ASP A 101 2.52 -21.43 15.17
N SER A 102 1.36 -22.06 15.39
CA SER A 102 1.27 -23.51 15.60
C SER A 102 1.31 -24.35 14.31
N ARG A 103 1.25 -23.70 13.13
CA ARG A 103 1.52 -24.33 11.82
C ARG A 103 2.90 -24.00 11.26
N HIS A 104 3.70 -23.16 11.93
CA HIS A 104 5.07 -22.87 11.55
C HIS A 104 6.05 -23.89 12.17
N SER A 105 5.79 -25.18 11.95
CA SER A 105 6.93 -26.03 11.56
C SER A 105 7.54 -25.34 10.35
N SER A 106 8.86 -25.11 10.32
CA SER A 106 9.60 -24.49 9.22
C SER A 106 9.52 -25.37 7.95
N THR A 107 8.30 -25.54 7.45
CA THR A 107 7.98 -26.11 6.17
C THR A 107 8.52 -25.09 5.20
N GLY A 108 9.61 -25.46 4.51
CA GLY A 108 10.26 -24.59 3.54
C GLY A 108 9.27 -24.01 2.53
N GLY A 109 9.72 -23.01 1.79
CA GLY A 109 8.93 -22.41 0.73
C GLY A 109 9.72 -22.33 -0.56
N ALA A 110 9.00 -22.30 -1.68
CA ALA A 110 9.58 -22.12 -2.99
C ALA A 110 9.30 -20.70 -3.48
N VAL A 111 10.33 -20.03 -4.01
CA VAL A 111 10.21 -18.67 -4.51
C VAL A 111 9.98 -18.68 -6.02
N TYR A 112 9.15 -17.76 -6.51
CA TYR A 112 9.00 -17.48 -7.93
C TYR A 112 8.74 -15.99 -8.17
N ILE A 113 8.95 -15.55 -9.41
CA ILE A 113 8.62 -14.20 -9.84
C ILE A 113 7.30 -14.27 -10.63
N ARG A 114 6.37 -13.39 -10.27
CA ARG A 114 5.15 -13.11 -11.03
C ARG A 114 5.38 -11.86 -11.85
N TRP A 115 5.64 -12.04 -13.14
CA TRP A 115 5.87 -10.94 -14.07
C TRP A 115 4.56 -10.28 -14.46
N GLY A 116 4.58 -8.95 -14.53
CA GLY A 116 3.43 -8.13 -14.89
C GLY A 116 2.44 -7.88 -13.77
N ARG A 117 2.78 -8.19 -12.51
CA ARG A 117 1.91 -7.96 -11.35
C ARG A 117 2.74 -7.47 -10.17
N THR A 118 2.14 -6.63 -9.32
CA THR A 118 2.75 -6.17 -8.07
C THR A 118 2.35 -7.00 -6.84
N THR A 119 1.48 -7.99 -7.03
CA THR A 119 0.90 -8.81 -5.96
C THR A 119 1.06 -10.30 -6.22
N CYS A 120 1.10 -11.11 -5.16
CA CYS A 120 1.10 -12.57 -5.27
C CYS A 120 -0.33 -13.13 -5.29
N PRO A 121 -0.57 -14.30 -5.90
CA PRO A 121 -1.87 -14.97 -5.89
C PRO A 121 -2.33 -15.29 -4.46
N GLY A 122 -3.61 -15.07 -4.15
CA GLY A 122 -4.17 -15.44 -2.86
C GLY A 122 -4.09 -16.96 -2.59
N ASN A 123 -4.10 -17.33 -1.30
CA ASN A 123 -4.07 -18.71 -0.78
C ASN A 123 -2.71 -19.44 -0.84
N GLY A 124 -1.92 -19.29 0.24
CA GLY A 124 -0.69 -20.04 0.45
C GLY A 124 0.50 -19.52 -0.36
N THR A 125 0.45 -18.25 -0.73
CA THR A 125 1.64 -17.47 -1.10
C THR A 125 1.67 -16.17 -0.32
N THR A 126 2.88 -15.64 -0.13
CA THR A 126 3.12 -14.35 0.52
C THR A 126 4.02 -13.51 -0.37
N LEU A 127 3.75 -12.21 -0.46
CA LEU A 127 4.63 -11.27 -1.13
C LEU A 127 5.94 -11.13 -0.35
N VAL A 128 7.07 -11.36 -1.02
CA VAL A 128 8.39 -11.07 -0.48
C VAL A 128 8.71 -9.59 -0.73
N TYR A 129 8.62 -9.16 -1.99
CA TYR A 129 8.65 -7.75 -2.38
C TYR A 129 7.98 -7.55 -3.74
N ALA A 130 7.51 -6.32 -3.98
CA ALA A 130 7.07 -5.84 -5.28
C ALA A 130 8.18 -4.99 -5.90
N GLY A 131 8.23 -4.97 -7.23
CA GLY A 131 9.33 -4.38 -7.96
C GLY A 131 8.95 -3.91 -9.36
N VAL A 132 9.98 -3.55 -10.11
CA VAL A 132 9.92 -3.27 -11.54
C VAL A 132 10.87 -4.23 -12.26
N ALA A 133 10.46 -4.70 -13.43
CA ALA A 133 11.31 -5.54 -14.24
C ALA A 133 12.44 -4.70 -14.84
N GLY A 134 13.61 -5.31 -14.93
CA GLY A 134 14.78 -4.72 -15.57
C GLY A 134 15.64 -5.76 -16.26
N GLY A 135 16.60 -5.29 -17.02
CA GLY A 135 17.55 -6.13 -17.73
C GLY A 135 18.47 -5.32 -18.62
N THR A 136 19.13 -6.00 -19.54
CA THR A 136 19.98 -5.37 -20.54
C THR A 136 19.14 -4.72 -21.63
N ASP A 137 19.52 -3.51 -22.06
CA ASP A 137 18.95 -2.81 -23.22
C ASP A 137 18.98 -3.68 -24.49
N HIS A 138 17.89 -3.60 -25.26
CA HIS A 138 17.65 -4.41 -26.45
C HIS A 138 18.73 -4.30 -27.56
N HIS A 139 19.44 -3.17 -27.69
CA HIS A 139 20.51 -2.97 -28.67
C HIS A 139 21.90 -3.42 -28.19
N ARG A 140 22.05 -3.78 -26.91
CA ARG A 140 23.34 -4.23 -26.38
C ARG A 140 23.62 -5.68 -26.73
N THR A 141 24.87 -5.97 -27.06
CA THR A 141 25.36 -7.32 -27.39
C THR A 141 26.01 -8.04 -26.21
N GLY A 142 26.12 -7.38 -25.04
CA GLY A 142 26.70 -7.93 -23.81
C GLY A 142 25.89 -7.50 -22.58
N GLY A 143 26.33 -7.91 -21.40
CA GLY A 143 25.58 -7.74 -20.14
C GLY A 143 24.84 -9.01 -19.72
N GLY A 144 23.82 -8.87 -18.87
CA GLY A 144 23.00 -10.00 -18.41
C GLY A 144 21.99 -10.45 -19.46
N SER A 145 21.74 -11.77 -19.56
CA SER A 145 20.76 -12.36 -20.49
C SER A 145 19.42 -12.71 -19.84
N ASN A 146 19.21 -12.33 -18.58
CA ASN A 146 17.97 -12.56 -17.85
C ASN A 146 17.26 -11.25 -17.55
N TYR A 147 15.97 -11.34 -17.26
CA TYR A 147 15.24 -10.28 -16.57
C TYR A 147 15.51 -10.37 -15.06
N LEU A 148 15.44 -9.22 -14.40
CA LEU A 148 15.53 -9.06 -12.96
C LEU A 148 14.25 -8.41 -12.45
N CYS A 149 13.77 -8.85 -11.29
CA CYS A 149 12.75 -8.12 -10.56
C CYS A 149 13.46 -7.21 -9.57
N LEU A 150 13.50 -5.91 -9.86
CA LEU A 150 14.24 -4.93 -9.07
C LEU A 150 13.33 -4.36 -7.97
N PRO A 151 13.76 -4.32 -6.70
CA PRO A 151 13.04 -3.62 -5.65
C PRO A 151 12.81 -2.15 -6.03
N ARG A 152 11.70 -1.57 -5.57
CA ARG A 152 11.37 -0.15 -5.82
C ARG A 152 12.27 0.81 -5.02
N ASP A 153 12.86 0.30 -3.94
CA ASP A 153 13.70 0.98 -2.97
C ASP A 153 15.10 0.33 -2.96
N PRO A 154 15.99 0.69 -3.91
CA PRO A 154 17.33 0.12 -3.97
C PRO A 154 18.20 0.61 -2.81
N GLU A 155 19.01 -0.30 -2.28
CA GLU A 155 20.09 0.02 -1.34
C GLU A 155 21.41 0.14 -2.08
N TRP A 156 22.25 1.09 -1.67
CA TRP A 156 23.56 1.32 -2.26
C TRP A 156 24.65 1.00 -1.23
N GLY A 157 25.75 0.41 -1.69
CA GLY A 157 26.95 0.21 -0.88
C GLY A 157 27.65 1.52 -0.52
N ALA A 158 28.92 1.45 -0.11
CA ALA A 158 29.71 2.65 0.17
C ALA A 158 29.77 3.57 -1.07
N ILE A 159 29.01 4.66 -1.05
CA ILE A 159 28.94 5.60 -2.16
C ILE A 159 30.11 6.57 -2.02
N PRO A 160 31.07 6.64 -2.96
CA PRO A 160 31.98 7.77 -3.04
C PRO A 160 31.19 9.06 -3.27
N SER A 161 31.73 10.22 -2.90
CA SER A 161 31.06 11.53 -3.01
C SER A 161 30.58 11.90 -4.42
N SER A 162 30.96 11.14 -5.44
CA SER A 162 30.43 11.23 -6.80
C SER A 162 30.42 9.84 -7.46
N PRO A 163 29.46 9.55 -8.36
CA PRO A 163 29.44 8.30 -9.09
C PRO A 163 30.65 8.21 -10.03
N PHE A 164 31.44 7.15 -9.90
CA PHE A 164 32.46 6.78 -10.89
C PHE A 164 31.79 6.00 -12.02
N GLN A 165 31.74 6.58 -13.21
CA GLN A 165 31.19 5.92 -14.40
C GLN A 165 32.32 5.16 -15.11
N ASP A 166 32.36 3.84 -14.92
CA ASP A 166 33.24 2.97 -15.71
C ASP A 166 32.59 2.69 -17.08
N PRO A 167 33.16 3.19 -18.18
CA PRO A 167 32.62 2.95 -19.53
C PRO A 167 32.66 1.48 -19.96
N SER A 168 33.40 0.63 -19.24
CA SER A 168 33.50 -0.81 -19.50
C SER A 168 32.48 -1.63 -18.69
N GLY A 169 31.72 -0.97 -17.80
CA GLY A 169 30.75 -1.63 -16.92
C GLY A 169 29.52 -2.15 -17.67
N SER A 170 28.89 -3.18 -17.10
CA SER A 170 27.56 -3.61 -17.55
C SER A 170 26.50 -2.62 -17.08
N LEU A 171 25.49 -2.40 -17.93
CA LEU A 171 24.39 -1.48 -17.65
C LEU A 171 23.11 -2.26 -17.34
N LEU A 172 22.30 -1.71 -16.44
CA LEU A 172 21.00 -2.23 -16.07
C LEU A 172 19.94 -1.19 -16.43
N TYR A 173 18.91 -1.62 -17.15
CA TYR A 173 17.82 -0.79 -17.66
C TYR A 173 16.49 -1.27 -17.10
N GLY A 174 15.52 -0.36 -17.02
CA GLY A 174 14.11 -0.74 -16.83
C GLY A 174 13.60 -1.54 -18.01
N ALA A 175 12.46 -2.21 -17.83
CA ALA A 175 11.88 -3.04 -18.87
C ALA A 175 10.45 -2.63 -19.24
N GLU A 176 10.13 -2.70 -20.53
CA GLU A 176 8.87 -2.24 -21.10
C GLU A 176 8.13 -3.35 -21.85
N TYR A 177 6.80 -3.29 -21.85
CA TYR A 177 6.01 -4.11 -22.75
C TYR A 177 6.11 -3.57 -24.18
N HIS A 178 6.52 -4.41 -25.13
CA HIS A 178 6.38 -4.15 -26.57
C HIS A 178 5.34 -5.07 -27.18
N VAL A 179 4.10 -4.89 -26.72
CA VAL A 179 2.92 -5.61 -27.22
C VAL A 179 2.01 -4.67 -28.00
N TYR A 180 2.04 -4.77 -29.33
CA TYR A 180 1.23 -3.91 -30.21
C TYR A 180 -0.27 -4.23 -30.17
N SER A 181 -0.63 -5.40 -29.65
CA SER A 181 -2.03 -5.82 -29.49
C SER A 181 -2.24 -6.38 -28.09
N SER A 182 -3.07 -5.72 -27.28
CA SER A 182 -3.51 -6.23 -25.98
C SER A 182 -4.56 -7.34 -26.10
N ARG A 183 -4.86 -7.84 -27.31
CA ARG A 183 -5.93 -8.82 -27.56
C ARG A 183 -5.77 -10.13 -26.79
N TYR A 184 -4.54 -10.47 -26.42
CA TYR A 184 -4.24 -11.72 -25.72
C TYR A 184 -4.32 -11.60 -24.22
N PHE A 185 -3.96 -10.43 -23.67
CA PHE A 185 -4.04 -10.14 -22.24
C PHE A 185 -5.44 -9.67 -21.82
N SER A 186 -5.80 -9.97 -20.59
CA SER A 186 -6.98 -9.40 -19.95
C SER A 186 -6.78 -7.91 -19.72
N ALA A 187 -7.76 -7.10 -20.12
CA ALA A 187 -7.79 -5.66 -19.89
C ALA A 187 -8.30 -5.26 -18.49
N GLU A 188 -8.35 -6.21 -17.55
CA GLU A 188 -8.87 -6.00 -16.19
C GLU A 188 -8.06 -4.97 -15.39
N ASN A 189 -6.73 -4.96 -15.56
CA ASN A 189 -5.84 -4.10 -14.75
C ASN A 189 -5.15 -3.00 -15.57
N ALA A 190 -5.05 -3.16 -16.89
CA ALA A 190 -4.51 -2.16 -17.79
C ALA A 190 -5.15 -2.28 -19.18
N HIS A 191 -5.59 -1.15 -19.74
CA HIS A 191 -6.17 -1.10 -21.09
C HIS A 191 -5.12 -0.97 -22.21
N SER A 192 -3.95 -0.41 -21.87
CA SER A 192 -2.81 -0.26 -22.77
C SER A 192 -1.55 -0.71 -22.04
N LEU A 193 -0.73 -1.51 -22.71
CA LEU A 193 0.52 -2.03 -22.17
C LEU A 193 1.73 -1.50 -22.93
N HIS A 194 1.60 -1.28 -24.24
CA HIS A 194 2.72 -0.84 -25.08
C HIS A 194 3.44 0.37 -24.48
N ASP A 195 4.78 0.33 -24.47
CA ASP A 195 5.67 1.34 -23.91
C ASP A 195 5.46 1.63 -22.41
N ASN A 196 4.74 0.77 -21.69
CA ASN A 196 4.66 0.88 -20.23
C ASN A 196 5.70 -0.01 -19.57
N ASP A 197 6.31 0.52 -18.50
CA ASP A 197 7.17 -0.23 -17.60
C ASP A 197 6.43 -1.45 -16.99
N VAL A 198 7.16 -2.55 -16.89
CA VAL A 198 6.64 -3.86 -16.45
C VAL A 198 6.83 -4.02 -14.93
N PRO A 199 5.75 -4.13 -14.13
CA PRO A 199 5.88 -4.48 -12.72
C PRO A 199 6.22 -5.95 -12.52
N CYS A 200 6.73 -6.29 -11.35
CA CYS A 200 6.95 -7.67 -10.94
C CYS A 200 6.72 -7.85 -9.44
N ALA A 201 6.45 -9.09 -9.04
CA ALA A 201 6.32 -9.48 -7.64
C ALA A 201 7.12 -10.75 -7.39
N VAL A 202 7.92 -10.76 -6.33
CA VAL A 202 8.58 -11.96 -5.84
C VAL A 202 7.71 -12.59 -4.77
N CYS A 203 7.34 -13.84 -5.00
CA CYS A 203 6.35 -14.55 -4.21
C CYS A 203 6.98 -15.76 -3.53
N LEU A 204 6.69 -15.92 -2.24
CA LEU A 204 7.03 -17.11 -1.46
C LEU A 204 5.80 -18.02 -1.41
N SER A 205 5.94 -19.22 -1.93
CA SER A 205 4.94 -20.26 -1.86
C SER A 205 5.15 -21.13 -0.62
N ALA A 206 4.40 -20.85 0.45
CA ALA A 206 4.58 -21.49 1.75
C ALA A 206 4.23 -22.99 1.73
N GLY A 207 5.05 -23.81 2.39
CA GLY A 207 4.87 -25.26 2.45
C GLY A 207 5.10 -25.99 1.13
N ARG A 208 5.74 -25.33 0.15
CA ARG A 208 6.11 -25.89 -1.15
C ARG A 208 7.62 -25.97 -1.27
N SER A 209 8.09 -27.01 -1.93
CA SER A 209 9.51 -27.35 -2.07
C SER A 209 10.13 -26.88 -3.37
N THR A 210 9.32 -26.70 -4.42
CA THR A 210 9.82 -26.32 -5.74
C THR A 210 8.77 -25.57 -6.56
N THR A 211 9.24 -24.85 -7.58
CA THR A 211 8.42 -24.17 -8.59
C THR A 211 8.81 -24.62 -10.00
N LEU A 212 7.86 -24.53 -10.93
CA LEU A 212 8.02 -24.92 -12.33
C LEU A 212 7.23 -23.99 -13.24
N MET A 213 7.86 -23.47 -14.28
CA MET A 213 7.16 -22.86 -15.42
C MET A 213 6.95 -23.92 -16.50
N VAL A 214 5.70 -24.09 -16.95
CA VAL A 214 5.37 -24.97 -18.07
C VAL A 214 4.91 -24.11 -19.26
N PRO A 215 5.70 -24.01 -20.34
CA PRO A 215 5.29 -23.31 -21.56
C PRO A 215 4.22 -24.11 -22.31
N ALA A 216 3.46 -23.42 -23.16
CA ALA A 216 2.34 -23.93 -23.94
C ALA A 216 1.23 -24.63 -23.13
N LYS A 217 1.07 -24.24 -21.86
CA LYS A 217 0.03 -24.73 -20.95
C LYS A 217 -0.57 -23.58 -20.16
N VAL A 218 -1.82 -23.76 -19.72
CA VAL A 218 -2.51 -22.86 -18.76
C VAL A 218 -2.93 -23.60 -17.48
N SER A 219 -2.59 -24.89 -17.38
CA SER A 219 -2.91 -25.78 -16.26
C SER A 219 -1.66 -26.53 -15.82
N CYS A 220 -1.51 -26.74 -14.52
CA CYS A 220 -0.38 -27.46 -13.96
C CYS A 220 -0.53 -28.98 -14.13
N PRO A 221 0.57 -29.74 -14.09
CA PRO A 221 0.52 -31.20 -14.00
C PRO A 221 -0.19 -31.68 -12.73
N ASP A 222 -0.63 -32.94 -12.73
CA ASP A 222 -1.33 -33.52 -11.59
C ASP A 222 -0.49 -33.45 -10.30
N GLY A 223 -1.14 -33.05 -9.20
CA GLY A 223 -0.51 -32.86 -7.90
C GLY A 223 0.34 -31.60 -7.76
N TRP A 224 0.38 -30.72 -8.78
CA TRP A 224 0.98 -29.39 -8.68
C TRP A 224 -0.09 -28.32 -8.48
N ARG A 225 0.22 -27.31 -7.67
CA ARG A 225 -0.64 -26.14 -7.48
C ARG A 225 -0.34 -25.12 -8.57
N LYS A 226 -1.38 -24.53 -9.15
CA LYS A 226 -1.26 -23.37 -10.03
C LYS A 226 -1.02 -22.10 -9.21
N GLU A 227 0.04 -21.39 -9.56
CA GLU A 227 0.33 -20.07 -9.02
C GLU A 227 -0.31 -18.99 -9.90
N TYR A 228 0.06 -18.94 -11.18
CA TYR A 228 -0.57 -18.08 -12.18
C TYR A 228 -0.37 -18.64 -13.59
N ALA A 229 -1.11 -18.08 -14.55
CA ALA A 229 -0.99 -18.41 -15.96
C ALA A 229 -1.06 -17.14 -16.81
N GLY A 230 -0.54 -17.22 -18.04
CA GLY A 230 -0.61 -16.15 -19.03
C GLY A 230 0.17 -16.51 -20.29
N TYR A 231 1.05 -15.62 -20.74
CA TYR A 231 1.77 -15.77 -22.02
C TYR A 231 3.27 -15.73 -21.85
N LEU A 232 3.95 -16.57 -22.63
CA LEU A 232 5.39 -16.62 -22.69
C LEU A 232 5.89 -15.36 -23.39
N MET A 233 6.86 -14.70 -22.77
CA MET A 233 7.47 -13.48 -23.28
C MET A 233 8.99 -13.56 -23.22
N ALA A 234 9.64 -12.88 -24.16
CA ALA A 234 11.09 -12.75 -24.26
C ALA A 234 11.45 -11.49 -25.06
N GLU A 235 12.73 -11.31 -25.36
CA GLU A 235 13.18 -10.28 -26.30
C GLU A 235 12.81 -10.65 -27.74
N ARG A 236 12.70 -9.63 -28.60
CA ARG A 236 12.48 -9.80 -30.04
C ARG A 236 13.61 -10.58 -30.70
N ASP A 237 13.25 -11.48 -31.60
CA ASP A 237 14.16 -12.35 -32.35
C ASP A 237 15.23 -11.59 -33.15
N SER A 238 14.90 -10.40 -33.66
CA SER A 238 15.80 -9.57 -34.46
C SER A 238 16.72 -8.65 -33.62
N HIS A 239 16.61 -8.65 -32.29
CA HIS A 239 17.43 -7.81 -31.42
C HIS A 239 18.67 -8.57 -30.90
N PRO A 240 19.82 -7.89 -30.71
CA PRO A 240 21.05 -8.53 -30.24
C PRO A 240 21.02 -8.98 -28.76
N SER A 241 20.13 -8.43 -27.95
CA SER A 241 20.12 -8.59 -26.49
C SER A 241 19.24 -9.75 -26.03
N SER A 242 19.66 -10.99 -26.26
CA SER A 242 18.87 -12.19 -25.92
C SER A 242 18.38 -12.20 -24.46
N LYS A 243 17.12 -12.58 -24.25
CA LYS A 243 16.51 -12.73 -22.91
C LYS A 243 15.95 -14.12 -22.69
N ALA A 244 16.00 -14.57 -21.44
CA ALA A 244 15.31 -15.79 -21.01
C ALA A 244 13.80 -15.70 -21.23
N TYR A 245 13.18 -16.81 -21.64
CA TYR A 245 11.73 -16.94 -21.70
C TYR A 245 11.13 -16.88 -20.29
N VAL A 246 10.14 -16.01 -20.09
CA VAL A 246 9.40 -15.91 -18.83
C VAL A 246 7.90 -15.96 -19.05
N CYS A 247 7.17 -16.32 -17.99
CA CYS A 247 5.71 -16.30 -18.01
C CYS A 247 5.19 -14.95 -17.54
N MET A 248 4.54 -14.19 -18.41
CA MET A 248 3.83 -12.96 -18.06
C MET A 248 2.40 -13.28 -17.63
N ASP A 249 1.93 -12.68 -16.55
CA ASP A 249 0.57 -12.89 -16.07
C ASP A 249 -0.48 -12.49 -17.12
N ASN A 250 -1.59 -13.23 -17.20
CA ASN A 250 -2.66 -12.95 -18.15
C ASN A 250 -3.35 -11.61 -17.93
N ALA A 251 -3.33 -11.06 -16.72
CA ALA A 251 -3.96 -9.79 -16.37
C ALA A 251 -2.91 -8.79 -15.87
N PRO A 252 -1.99 -8.34 -16.74
CA PRO A 252 -0.86 -7.52 -16.34
C PRO A 252 -1.29 -6.13 -15.87
N GLU A 253 -0.50 -5.59 -14.96
CA GLU A 253 -0.50 -4.22 -14.48
C GLU A 253 0.59 -3.41 -15.20
N VAL A 254 0.52 -2.08 -15.06
CA VAL A 254 1.55 -1.13 -15.52
C VAL A 254 2.08 -0.34 -14.33
N VAL A 255 3.31 0.17 -14.43
CA VAL A 255 3.87 1.08 -13.41
C VAL A 255 3.35 2.51 -13.66
N GLU A 256 2.86 3.17 -12.62
CA GLU A 256 2.43 4.57 -12.70
C GLU A 256 3.58 5.48 -13.13
N GLY A 257 3.34 6.33 -14.14
CA GLY A 257 4.35 7.21 -14.72
C GLY A 257 5.36 6.52 -15.66
N GLY A 258 5.25 5.21 -15.86
CA GLY A 258 6.13 4.42 -16.73
C GLY A 258 5.69 4.35 -18.20
N ALA A 259 4.72 5.18 -18.62
CA ALA A 259 4.16 5.17 -19.97
C ALA A 259 5.00 6.04 -20.93
N ALA A 260 6.25 5.64 -21.19
CA ALA A 260 7.14 6.34 -22.10
C ALA A 260 8.02 5.35 -22.83
N ASN A 261 8.17 5.52 -24.14
CA ASN A 261 9.07 4.74 -24.97
C ASN A 261 10.54 5.11 -24.67
N ARG A 262 11.19 4.34 -23.80
CA ARG A 262 12.60 4.45 -23.40
C ARG A 262 13.47 3.36 -24.02
N ASN A 263 12.85 2.30 -24.53
CA ASN A 263 13.47 1.11 -25.11
C ASN A 263 14.61 0.52 -24.28
N GLY A 264 14.33 0.18 -23.02
CA GLY A 264 15.28 -0.53 -22.15
C GLY A 264 15.38 -2.02 -22.51
N ALA A 265 15.18 -2.89 -21.53
CA ALA A 265 14.91 -4.31 -21.78
C ALA A 265 13.46 -4.47 -22.25
N LEU A 266 13.17 -5.36 -23.21
CA LEU A 266 11.83 -5.41 -23.79
C LEU A 266 11.17 -6.78 -23.60
N PHE A 267 9.86 -6.76 -23.45
CA PHE A 267 9.01 -7.95 -23.45
C PHE A 267 8.13 -7.99 -24.70
N TYR A 268 8.41 -8.97 -25.56
CA TYR A 268 7.62 -9.34 -26.73
C TYR A 268 6.92 -10.67 -26.47
N HIS A 269 5.75 -10.86 -27.09
CA HIS A 269 5.13 -12.18 -27.12
C HIS A 269 6.01 -13.17 -27.88
N VAL A 270 5.98 -14.42 -27.45
CA VAL A 270 6.66 -15.53 -28.13
C VAL A 270 5.65 -16.27 -28.99
N GLU A 271 5.87 -16.25 -30.29
CA GLU A 271 5.04 -16.96 -31.26
C GLU A 271 5.60 -18.36 -31.55
N ALA A 272 4.69 -19.32 -31.77
CA ALA A 272 5.07 -20.64 -32.24
C ALA A 272 5.56 -20.56 -33.69
N LYS A 273 6.69 -21.21 -34.00
CA LYS A 273 7.14 -21.43 -35.37
C LYS A 273 7.11 -22.92 -35.72
N CYS A 274 6.26 -23.32 -36.66
CA CYS A 274 6.20 -24.69 -37.15
C CYS A 274 7.52 -25.09 -37.85
N GLY A 275 7.86 -26.37 -37.75
CA GLY A 275 9.12 -26.93 -38.24
C GLY A 275 9.42 -28.18 -37.41
N SER A 276 10.50 -28.16 -36.65
CA SER A 276 10.74 -29.17 -35.59
C SER A 276 9.73 -29.07 -34.44
N LEU A 277 9.03 -27.95 -34.31
CA LEU A 277 7.89 -27.83 -33.41
C LEU A 277 6.68 -28.59 -34.02
N PRO A 278 6.08 -29.56 -33.31
CA PRO A 278 5.12 -30.48 -33.89
C PRO A 278 3.75 -29.83 -34.09
N CYS A 279 3.46 -29.44 -35.32
CA CYS A 279 2.13 -28.98 -35.74
C CYS A 279 1.28 -30.20 -36.19
N PRO A 280 -0.02 -30.28 -35.85
CA PRO A 280 -0.91 -29.20 -35.41
C PRO A 280 -1.08 -29.03 -33.90
N ASN A 281 -0.31 -29.75 -33.06
CA ASN A 281 -0.40 -29.58 -31.59
C ASN A 281 0.03 -28.17 -31.18
N TYR A 282 1.00 -27.61 -31.89
CA TYR A 282 1.27 -26.18 -31.97
C TYR A 282 0.67 -25.61 -33.26
N ARG A 283 0.50 -24.29 -33.31
CA ARG A 283 -0.04 -23.59 -34.48
C ARG A 283 0.86 -22.43 -34.85
N ASP A 284 1.33 -22.38 -36.10
CA ASP A 284 2.24 -21.33 -36.58
C ASP A 284 1.67 -19.93 -36.30
N GLY A 285 2.53 -19.03 -35.80
CA GLY A 285 2.20 -17.64 -35.50
C GLY A 285 1.29 -17.45 -34.29
N TRP A 286 1.01 -18.49 -33.50
CA TRP A 286 0.22 -18.33 -32.27
C TRP A 286 1.09 -18.05 -31.07
N ASP A 287 0.67 -17.10 -30.24
CA ASP A 287 1.34 -16.79 -28.99
C ASP A 287 1.32 -17.98 -28.03
N ILE A 288 2.48 -18.28 -27.46
CA ILE A 288 2.68 -19.40 -26.56
C ILE A 288 2.17 -19.01 -25.18
N THR A 289 1.18 -19.74 -24.66
CA THR A 289 0.74 -19.58 -23.27
C THR A 289 1.77 -20.14 -22.28
N CYS A 290 1.61 -19.85 -21.00
CA CYS A 290 2.44 -20.43 -19.94
C CYS A 290 1.68 -20.53 -18.62
N VAL A 291 2.18 -21.38 -17.74
CA VAL A 291 1.70 -21.50 -16.36
C VAL A 291 2.88 -21.67 -15.42
N VAL A 292 2.82 -21.03 -14.26
CA VAL A 292 3.75 -21.23 -13.16
C VAL A 292 3.06 -22.05 -12.07
N CYS A 293 3.75 -23.07 -11.59
CA CYS A 293 3.25 -24.09 -10.69
C CYS A 293 4.20 -24.28 -9.49
N SER A 294 3.68 -24.82 -8.38
CA SER A 294 4.48 -25.22 -7.22
C SER A 294 4.08 -26.60 -6.67
N LYS A 295 4.98 -27.24 -5.91
CA LYS A 295 4.75 -28.56 -5.30
C LYS A 295 5.13 -28.63 -3.83
#